data_AF-K2F4P4-F1
#
_entry.id   AF-K2F4P4-F1
#
_cell.length_a   1.000
_cell.length_b   1.000
_cell.length_c   1.000
_cell.angle_alpha   90.00
_cell.angle_beta   90.00
_cell.angle_gamma   90.00
#
_symmetry.space_group_name_H-M   'P 1'
#
loop_
_entity.id
_entity.type
_entity.pdbx_description
1 polymer ?
#
loop_
_entity_poly.entity_id
_entity_poly.type
_entity_poly.pdbx_seq_one_letter_code
_entity_poly.pdbx_strand_id
1 'polypeptide(L)'
;MREINGLPAAEEYARLVGTDFENLNPAHFAASPVVVVIDGTDYVRSIQKVNADGSLTLYSAIDEGLVFRVARGDNLLGNLEKKLEELTALIGEPQLLITCDCILRSLEISEHGEKEAVGNLLKRYNAVGFSTYGEQFGGVHVNQTLTGIAIGS
;
A
#
# COMPACT_ATOMS: atom_id res chain seq x y z
N MET A 1 -4.13 -7.64 -15.57
CA MET A 1 -5.16 -8.53 -14.99
C MET A 1 -6.43 -8.39 -15.79
N ARG A 2 -6.97 -9.48 -16.35
CA ARG A 2 -8.20 -9.43 -17.15
C ARG A 2 -9.43 -9.91 -16.39
N GLU A 3 -9.23 -10.79 -15.42
CA GLU A 3 -10.32 -11.37 -14.64
C GLU A 3 -10.00 -11.34 -13.14
N ILE A 4 -11.05 -11.21 -12.34
CA ILE A 4 -11.07 -11.49 -10.90
C ILE A 4 -12.24 -12.46 -10.68
N ASN A 5 -12.04 -13.54 -9.93
CA ASN A 5 -13.08 -14.56 -9.68
C ASN A 5 -13.74 -15.13 -10.98
N GLY A 6 -13.02 -15.14 -12.10
CA GLY A 6 -13.56 -15.57 -13.41
C GLY A 6 -14.53 -14.58 -14.06
N LEU A 7 -14.61 -13.35 -13.57
CA LEU A 7 -15.41 -12.26 -14.10
C LEU A 7 -14.51 -11.11 -14.59
N PRO A 8 -14.99 -10.22 -15.48
CA PRO A 8 -14.25 -9.04 -15.93
C PRO A 8 -13.66 -8.25 -14.75
N ALA A 9 -12.35 -8.02 -14.80
CA ALA A 9 -11.58 -7.62 -13.62
C ALA A 9 -12.06 -6.31 -12.98
N ALA A 10 -12.35 -5.29 -13.79
CA ALA A 10 -12.70 -3.99 -13.27
C ALA A 10 -14.13 -3.96 -12.72
N GLU A 11 -15.08 -4.60 -13.41
CA GLU A 11 -16.47 -4.72 -12.97
C GLU A 11 -16.58 -5.54 -11.68
N GLU A 12 -15.85 -6.67 -11.60
CA GLU A 12 -15.82 -7.47 -10.38
C GLU A 12 -15.15 -6.71 -9.23
N TYR A 13 -14.05 -6.00 -9.49
CA TYR A 13 -13.43 -5.16 -8.46
C TYR A 13 -14.39 -4.07 -7.97
N ALA A 14 -15.07 -3.36 -8.88
CA ALA A 14 -16.05 -2.33 -8.55
C ALA A 14 -17.17 -2.89 -7.66
N ARG A 15 -17.70 -4.07 -8.01
CA ARG A 15 -18.68 -4.79 -7.21
C ARG A 15 -18.17 -5.13 -5.81
N LEU A 16 -16.92 -5.58 -5.69
CA LEU A 16 -16.31 -5.95 -4.40
C LEU A 16 -16.05 -4.74 -3.49
N VAL A 17 -15.74 -3.57 -4.05
CA VAL A 17 -15.54 -2.33 -3.28
C VAL A 17 -16.81 -1.49 -3.10
N GLY A 18 -17.92 -1.89 -3.73
CA GLY A 18 -19.23 -1.26 -3.59
C GLY A 18 -19.37 0.07 -4.35
N THR A 19 -18.78 0.17 -5.53
CA THR A 19 -18.87 1.35 -6.42
C THR A 19 -19.21 0.91 -7.86
N ASP A 20 -19.54 1.86 -8.72
CA ASP A 20 -19.74 1.59 -10.15
C ASP A 20 -18.38 1.56 -10.88
N PHE A 21 -18.28 0.74 -11.92
CA PHE A 21 -17.04 0.59 -12.71
C PHE A 21 -16.53 1.95 -13.25
N GLU A 22 -17.44 2.80 -13.71
CA GLU A 22 -17.13 4.13 -14.26
C GLU A 22 -16.59 5.10 -13.20
N ASN A 23 -16.84 4.83 -11.92
CA ASN A 23 -16.40 5.65 -10.80
C ASN A 23 -15.06 5.19 -10.22
N LEU A 24 -14.52 4.05 -10.68
CA LEU A 24 -13.22 3.56 -10.23
C LEU A 24 -12.12 4.58 -10.49
N ASN A 25 -11.34 4.84 -9.45
CA ASN A 25 -10.27 5.83 -9.48
C ASN A 25 -9.13 5.43 -8.52
N PRO A 26 -7.98 6.10 -8.57
CA PRO A 26 -6.83 5.78 -7.71
C PRO A 26 -7.11 5.76 -6.20
N ALA A 27 -8.06 6.57 -5.71
CA ALA A 27 -8.44 6.56 -4.29
C ALA A 27 -9.09 5.23 -3.89
N HIS A 28 -9.97 4.67 -4.74
CA HIS A 28 -10.53 3.35 -4.51
C HIS A 28 -9.45 2.26 -4.47
N PHE A 29 -8.43 2.33 -5.33
CA PHE A 29 -7.34 1.35 -5.35
C PHE A 29 -6.40 1.46 -4.16
N ALA A 30 -6.20 2.67 -3.64
CA ALA A 30 -5.42 2.91 -2.44
C ALA A 30 -6.17 2.46 -1.17
N ALA A 31 -7.49 2.67 -1.09
CA ALA A 31 -8.28 2.32 0.09
C ALA A 31 -8.61 0.81 0.19
N SER A 32 -8.72 0.12 -0.95
CA SER A 32 -9.16 -1.28 -1.01
C SER A 32 -8.25 -2.15 -1.87
N PRO A 33 -6.98 -2.34 -1.49
CA PRO A 33 -6.04 -3.11 -2.29
C PRO A 33 -6.46 -4.59 -2.39
N VAL A 34 -5.84 -5.29 -3.33
CA VAL A 34 -6.02 -6.74 -3.50
C VAL A 34 -4.93 -7.48 -2.73
N VAL A 35 -5.28 -8.52 -2.01
CA VAL A 35 -4.36 -9.37 -1.27
C VAL A 35 -4.28 -10.74 -1.94
N VAL A 36 -3.05 -11.24 -2.09
CA VAL A 36 -2.74 -12.59 -2.54
C VAL A 36 -2.04 -13.35 -1.43
N VAL A 37 -2.28 -14.66 -1.34
CA VAL A 37 -1.57 -15.53 -0.39
C VAL A 37 -0.47 -16.26 -1.13
N ILE A 38 0.78 -16.09 -0.71
CA ILE A 38 1.95 -16.82 -1.24
C ILE A 38 2.60 -17.52 -0.05
N ASP A 39 2.74 -18.84 -0.11
CA ASP A 39 3.30 -19.68 0.97
C ASP A 39 2.69 -19.40 2.36
N GLY A 40 1.38 -19.16 2.41
CA GLY A 40 0.63 -18.87 3.64
C GLY A 40 0.80 -17.45 4.18
N THR A 41 1.51 -16.57 3.47
CA THR A 41 1.70 -15.16 3.82
C THR A 41 0.88 -14.26 2.92
N ASP A 42 0.20 -13.29 3.52
CA ASP A 42 -0.60 -12.30 2.81
C ASP A 42 0.30 -11.19 2.22
N TYR A 43 0.14 -10.92 0.93
CA TYR A 43 0.84 -9.84 0.24
C TYR A 43 -0.12 -8.91 -0.47
N VAL A 44 0.06 -7.62 -0.21
CA VAL A 44 -0.71 -6.56 -0.84
C VAL A 44 -0.23 -6.34 -2.29
N ARG A 45 -1.19 -6.22 -3.19
CA ARG A 45 -1.06 -5.88 -4.61
C ARG A 45 -1.99 -4.72 -4.90
N SER A 46 -1.46 -3.69 -5.55
CA SER A 46 -2.24 -2.48 -5.80
C SER A 46 -2.47 -2.26 -7.28
N ILE A 47 -3.73 -1.95 -7.59
CA ILE A 47 -4.18 -1.58 -8.92
C ILE A 47 -3.66 -0.16 -9.21
N GLN A 48 -3.05 0.01 -10.37
CA GLN A 48 -2.60 1.29 -10.89
C GLN A 48 -3.73 2.00 -11.63
N LYS A 49 -4.40 1.30 -12.56
CA LYS A 49 -5.46 1.87 -13.41
C LYS A 49 -6.35 0.81 -14.02
N VAL A 50 -7.54 1.27 -14.43
CA VAL A 50 -8.43 0.59 -15.38
C VAL A 50 -8.01 0.96 -16.80
N ASN A 51 -7.94 -0.03 -17.68
CA ASN A 51 -7.69 0.15 -19.10
C ASN A 51 -9.02 0.25 -19.88
N ALA A 52 -8.96 0.74 -21.12
CA ALA A 52 -10.14 0.93 -21.96
C ALA A 52 -10.91 -0.38 -22.28
N ASP A 53 -10.23 -1.53 -22.19
CA ASP A 53 -10.81 -2.86 -22.38
C ASP A 53 -11.36 -3.49 -21.09
N GLY A 54 -11.44 -2.72 -19.98
CA GLY A 54 -11.88 -3.22 -18.67
C GLY A 54 -10.81 -4.00 -17.90
N SER A 55 -9.61 -4.20 -18.47
CA SER A 55 -8.52 -4.85 -17.74
C SER A 55 -7.89 -3.92 -16.71
N LEU A 56 -7.34 -4.50 -15.63
CA LEU A 56 -6.64 -3.76 -14.58
C LEU A 56 -5.12 -3.89 -14.77
N THR A 57 -4.42 -2.75 -14.72
CA THR A 57 -2.95 -2.69 -14.59
C THR A 57 -2.60 -2.58 -13.12
N LEU A 58 -1.63 -3.36 -12.65
CA LEU A 58 -1.15 -3.31 -11.26
C LEU A 58 0.28 -2.75 -11.20
N TYR A 59 0.69 -2.25 -10.04
CA TYR A 59 2.07 -1.83 -9.77
C TYR A 59 3.05 -3.00 -9.65
N SER A 60 2.53 -4.20 -9.51
CA SER A 60 3.28 -5.44 -9.28
C SER A 60 2.82 -6.50 -10.28
N ALA A 61 3.75 -7.39 -10.64
CA ALA A 61 3.41 -8.56 -11.44
C ALA A 61 2.50 -9.51 -10.63
N ILE A 62 1.62 -10.20 -11.35
CA ILE A 62 0.72 -11.20 -10.79
C ILE A 62 0.76 -12.45 -11.67
N ASP A 63 0.82 -13.61 -11.03
CA ASP A 63 0.75 -14.90 -11.71
C ASP A 63 -0.72 -15.28 -11.97
N GLU A 64 -0.95 -16.02 -13.05
CA GLU A 64 -2.27 -16.58 -13.35
C GLU A 64 -2.68 -17.61 -12.30
N GLY A 65 -3.97 -17.65 -11.95
CA GLY A 65 -4.52 -18.61 -11.00
C GLY A 65 -4.40 -18.23 -9.52
N LEU A 66 -3.83 -17.06 -9.19
CA LEU A 66 -3.83 -16.55 -7.82
C LEU A 66 -5.24 -16.18 -7.36
N VAL A 67 -5.63 -16.65 -6.17
CA VAL A 67 -6.88 -16.25 -5.53
C VAL A 67 -6.69 -14.92 -4.83
N PHE A 68 -7.52 -13.97 -5.19
CA PHE A 68 -7.51 -12.62 -4.64
C PHE A 68 -8.55 -12.48 -3.53
N ARG A 69 -8.22 -11.64 -2.54
CA ARG A 69 -9.17 -11.10 -1.57
C ARG A 69 -9.07 -9.60 -1.58
N VAL A 70 -10.19 -8.90 -1.54
CA VAL A 70 -10.16 -7.45 -1.30
C VAL A 70 -9.94 -7.23 0.19
N ALA A 71 -8.91 -6.48 0.53
CA ALA A 71 -8.65 -6.05 1.89
C ALA A 71 -9.00 -4.57 2.03
N ARG A 72 -9.15 -4.12 3.28
CA ARG A 72 -9.22 -2.69 3.60
C ARG A 72 -7.97 -2.32 4.38
N GLY A 73 -7.40 -1.16 4.04
CA GLY A 73 -6.37 -0.53 4.87
C GLY A 73 -6.91 -0.34 6.29
N ASP A 74 -6.05 -0.58 7.27
CA ASP A 74 -6.32 -0.27 8.68
C ASP A 74 -5.87 1.16 9.01
N ASN A 75 -5.86 1.55 10.28
CA ASN A 75 -5.34 2.83 10.77
C ASN A 75 -3.83 3.00 10.45
N LEU A 76 -3.54 3.64 9.31
CA LEU A 76 -2.18 3.87 8.81
C LEU A 76 -1.35 4.71 9.79
N LEU A 77 -1.88 5.85 10.25
CA LEU A 77 -1.16 6.73 11.17
C LEU A 77 -0.82 6.02 12.48
N GLY A 78 -1.77 5.31 13.07
CA GLY A 78 -1.56 4.55 14.30
C GLY A 78 -0.56 3.39 14.12
N ASN A 79 -0.60 2.71 12.98
CA ASN A 79 0.38 1.67 12.66
C ASN A 79 1.80 2.25 12.54
N LEU A 80 1.95 3.38 11.86
CA LEU A 80 3.22 4.08 11.70
C LEU A 80 3.77 4.55 13.05
N GLU A 81 2.94 5.17 13.89
CA GLU A 81 3.34 5.63 15.23
C GLU A 81 3.84 4.46 16.07
N LYS A 82 3.08 3.37 16.15
CA LYS A 82 3.47 2.16 16.88
C LYS A 82 4.81 1.60 16.37
N LYS A 83 5.02 1.54 15.05
CA LYS A 83 6.26 1.01 14.46
C LYS A 83 7.47 1.88 14.77
N LEU A 84 7.29 3.20 14.82
CA LEU A 84 8.35 4.13 15.19
C LEU A 84 8.66 4.07 16.69
N GLU A 85 7.66 3.86 17.55
CA GLU A 85 7.87 3.62 18.99
C GLU A 85 8.61 2.30 19.25
N GLU A 86 8.22 1.22 18.56
CA GLU A 86 8.92 -0.08 18.60
C GLU A 86 10.39 0.07 18.16
N LEU A 87 10.64 0.87 17.13
CA LEU A 87 11.98 1.18 16.65
C LEU A 87 12.79 1.94 17.72
N THR A 88 12.24 3.00 18.31
CA THR A 88 12.91 3.75 19.38
C THR A 88 13.25 2.86 20.58
N ALA A 89 12.36 1.94 20.95
CA ALA A 89 12.63 0.98 22.02
C ALA A 89 13.80 0.04 21.70
N LEU A 90 14.06 -0.25 20.42
CA LEU A 90 15.12 -1.16 19.98
C LEU A 90 16.49 -0.46 19.85
N ILE A 91 16.53 0.77 19.33
CA ILE A 91 17.79 1.45 18.96
C ILE A 91 18.01 2.80 19.67
N GLY A 92 17.12 3.20 20.58
CA GLY A 92 17.08 4.55 21.13
C GLY A 92 16.47 5.56 20.15
N GLU A 93 16.50 6.84 20.51
CA GLU A 93 15.96 7.92 19.66
C GLU A 93 16.70 7.98 18.31
N PRO A 94 16.02 7.78 17.16
CA PRO A 94 16.67 7.82 15.86
C PRO A 94 17.24 9.22 15.55
N GLN A 95 18.52 9.27 15.21
CA GLN A 95 19.18 10.48 14.73
C GLN A 95 18.75 10.84 13.29
N LEU A 96 18.49 9.82 12.48
CA LEU A 96 18.05 9.94 11.08
C LEU A 96 17.23 8.72 10.68
N LEU A 97 16.13 8.94 9.97
CA LEU A 97 15.38 7.90 9.29
C LEU A 97 15.38 8.17 7.78
N ILE A 98 15.91 7.24 6.99
CA ILE A 98 15.86 7.30 5.52
C ILE A 98 14.73 6.41 5.04
N THR A 99 13.68 6.98 4.46
CA THR A 99 12.46 6.26 4.08
C THR A 99 12.26 6.12 2.58
N CYS A 100 11.73 4.96 2.19
CA CYS A 100 11.17 4.65 0.88
C CYS A 100 9.66 4.41 1.10
N ASP A 101 8.84 5.43 0.83
CA ASP A 101 7.41 5.43 1.19
C ASP A 101 6.54 5.15 -0.04
N CYS A 102 5.81 4.03 -0.05
CA CYS A 102 4.99 3.69 -1.22
C CYS A 102 3.96 4.80 -1.51
N ILE A 103 3.85 5.23 -2.77
CA ILE A 103 2.95 6.33 -3.18
C ILE A 103 1.48 6.08 -2.81
N LEU A 104 1.09 4.80 -2.74
CA LEU A 104 -0.27 4.40 -2.35
C LEU A 104 -0.58 4.74 -0.90
N ARG A 105 0.42 4.74 -0.01
CA ARG A 105 0.27 5.25 1.35
C ARG A 105 0.04 6.75 1.34
N SER A 106 0.78 7.49 0.51
CA SER A 106 0.55 8.94 0.36
C SER A 106 -0.86 9.26 -0.15
N LEU A 107 -1.38 8.47 -1.09
CA LEU A 107 -2.76 8.59 -1.55
C LEU A 107 -3.75 8.28 -0.42
N GLU A 108 -3.58 7.17 0.29
CA GLU A 108 -4.42 6.80 1.44
C GLU A 108 -4.42 7.88 2.54
N ILE A 109 -3.24 8.39 2.91
CA ILE A 109 -3.07 9.49 3.86
C ILE A 109 -3.80 10.76 3.37
N SER A 110 -3.78 11.01 2.06
CA SER A 110 -4.47 12.16 1.44
C SER A 110 -5.97 12.07 1.61
N GLU A 111 -6.53 10.91 1.27
CA GLU A 111 -7.97 10.65 1.31
C GLU A 111 -8.52 10.69 2.74
N HIS A 112 -7.74 10.25 3.73
CA HIS A 112 -8.12 10.33 5.14
C HIS A 112 -7.86 11.70 5.78
N GLY A 113 -7.28 12.66 5.06
CA GLY A 113 -6.96 13.98 5.60
C GLY A 113 -5.82 13.98 6.62
N GLU A 114 -4.97 12.94 6.63
CA GLU A 114 -3.94 12.70 7.66
C GLU A 114 -2.56 13.27 7.29
N LYS A 115 -2.44 13.98 6.15
CA LYS A 115 -1.15 14.49 5.64
C LYS A 115 -0.35 15.26 6.68
N GLU A 116 -1.01 16.17 7.40
CA GLU A 116 -0.33 17.00 8.40
C GLU A 116 0.14 16.15 9.58
N ALA A 117 -0.70 15.25 10.08
CA ALA A 117 -0.39 14.38 11.21
C ALA A 117 0.78 13.44 10.89
N VAL A 118 0.73 12.75 9.74
CA VAL A 118 1.82 11.86 9.29
C VAL A 118 3.10 12.66 9.03
N GLY A 119 2.99 13.82 8.38
CA GLY A 119 4.14 14.68 8.12
C GLY A 119 4.81 15.17 9.41
N ASN A 120 4.03 15.54 10.42
CA ASN A 120 4.54 15.94 11.73
C ASN A 120 5.19 14.77 12.46
N LEU A 121 4.57 13.58 12.43
CA LEU A 121 5.16 12.36 12.99
C LEU A 121 6.52 12.05 12.35
N LEU A 122 6.60 11.99 11.02
CA LEU A 122 7.86 11.72 10.31
C LEU A 122 8.94 12.78 10.60
N LYS A 123 8.57 14.07 10.72
CA LYS A 123 9.49 15.14 11.12
C LYS A 123 10.07 14.93 12.53
N ARG A 124 9.26 14.46 13.50
CA ARG A 124 9.75 14.17 14.87
C ARG A 124 10.87 13.13 14.88
N TYR A 125 10.83 12.19 13.94
CA TYR A 125 11.83 11.13 13.78
C TYR A 125 12.95 11.46 12.79
N ASN A 126 13.13 12.75 12.46
CA ASN A 126 14.13 13.23 11.50
C ASN A 126 14.07 12.47 10.15
N ALA A 127 12.86 12.13 9.70
CA ALA A 127 12.70 11.32 8.50
C ALA A 127 12.91 12.14 7.22
N VAL A 128 13.70 11.58 6.31
CA VAL A 128 13.91 12.07 4.94
C VAL A 128 13.78 10.90 3.97
N GLY A 129 13.36 11.15 2.73
CA GLY A 129 13.11 10.04 1.82
C GLY A 129 12.42 10.45 0.53
N PHE A 130 11.90 9.45 -0.16
CA PHE A 130 11.18 9.62 -1.41
C PHE A 130 10.08 8.58 -1.57
N SER A 131 9.16 8.84 -2.51
CA SER A 131 8.08 7.92 -2.80
C SER A 131 8.50 6.80 -3.73
N THR A 132 7.98 5.59 -3.50
CA THR A 132 8.20 4.42 -4.35
C THR A 132 6.89 3.86 -4.89
N TYR A 133 6.96 2.88 -5.81
CA TYR A 133 5.81 2.09 -6.24
C TYR A 133 5.67 0.77 -5.47
N GLY A 134 6.22 0.70 -4.26
CA GLY A 134 6.30 -0.50 -3.43
C GLY A 134 7.74 -0.90 -3.13
N GLU A 135 7.91 -2.09 -2.60
CA GLU A 135 9.20 -2.68 -2.25
C GLU A 135 9.32 -4.10 -2.80
N GLN A 136 10.54 -4.60 -2.95
CA GLN A 136 10.79 -6.01 -3.22
C GLN A 136 11.49 -6.65 -2.02
N PHE A 137 10.86 -7.66 -1.44
CA PHE A 137 11.40 -8.41 -0.30
C PHE A 137 11.25 -9.91 -0.56
N GLY A 138 12.36 -10.66 -0.45
CA GLY A 138 12.34 -12.12 -0.71
C GLY A 138 11.89 -12.51 -2.12
N GLY A 139 12.15 -11.66 -3.13
CA GLY A 139 11.69 -11.87 -4.50
C GLY A 139 10.24 -11.43 -4.78
N VAL A 140 9.48 -11.07 -3.74
CA VAL A 140 8.08 -10.66 -3.84
C VAL A 140 7.97 -9.14 -3.85
N HIS A 141 7.26 -8.57 -4.83
CA HIS A 141 6.95 -7.14 -4.86
C HIS A 141 5.70 -6.86 -4.02
N VAL A 142 5.83 -6.04 -2.99
CA VAL A 142 4.76 -5.66 -2.05
C VAL A 142 4.42 -4.17 -2.20
N ASN A 143 3.14 -3.83 -2.12
CA ASN A 143 2.65 -2.45 -2.15
C ASN A 143 2.19 -2.00 -0.75
N GLN A 144 1.90 -0.70 -0.60
CA GLN A 144 1.46 -0.08 0.66
C GLN A 144 2.44 -0.19 1.84
N THR A 145 3.73 -0.23 1.54
CA THR A 145 4.77 -0.34 2.57
C THR A 145 5.57 0.95 2.72
N LEU A 146 6.11 1.14 3.92
CA LEU A 146 7.18 2.10 4.18
C LEU A 146 8.37 1.31 4.68
N THR A 147 9.44 1.32 3.90
CA THR A 147 10.73 0.76 4.33
C THR A 147 11.70 1.87 4.64
N GLY A 148 12.70 1.56 5.46
CA GLY A 148 13.72 2.53 5.75
C GLY A 148 14.88 2.01 6.55
N ILE A 149 15.89 2.86 6.67
CA ILE A 149 17.06 2.66 7.52
C ILE A 149 16.98 3.69 8.63
N ALA A 150 17.07 3.22 9.87
CA ALA A 150 17.14 4.07 11.05
C ALA A 150 18.56 4.05 11.61
N ILE A 151 19.08 5.24 11.89
CA ILE A 151 20.40 5.42 12.49
C ILE A 151 20.17 5.89 13.93
N GLY A 152 20.43 5.00 14.89
CA GLY A 152 20.36 5.28 16.32
C GLY A 152 21.68 5.84 16.86
N SER A 153 21.67 6.24 18.13
CA SER A 153 22.84 6.72 18.88
C SER A 153 23.58 5.60 19.61
#